data_AF-A0A540X5M6-F1
#
_entry.id   AF-A0A540X5M6-F1
#
_cell.length_a   1.000
_cell.length_b   1.000
_cell.length_c   1.000
_cell.angle_alpha   90.00
_cell.angle_beta   90.00
_cell.angle_gamma   90.00
#
_symmetry.space_group_name_H-M   'P 1'
#
loop_
_entity.id
_entity.type
_entity.pdbx_description
1 polymer ?
#
loop_
_entity_poly.entity_id
_entity_poly.type
_entity_poly.pdbx_seq_one_letter_code
_entity_poly.pdbx_strand_id
1 'polypeptide(L)'
;MAESSPETLKTAVQALSRVHAVEGPPGENGLRTVWHMGTDGAELMSQVDSDGRVRRQELTLLEDHYMWASGEGVRTGRVESEGERARPAAAVVKADPQLVPHRLVRAAQAMGTYTGQDRYILHMQRVLALAREGLEMAGAGIILREAQRPSEPTLPSLEAPSPAPALAPAAPLRYVHGAPHPEEVTPPEARGSEGVIMLVVFGVGVVAGVLLLIWLL
;
A
#
# COMPACT_ATOMS: atom_id res chain seq x y z
N MET A 1 7.00 0.64 -25.14
CA MET A 1 6.17 1.73 -24.60
C MET A 1 7.10 2.70 -23.91
N ALA A 2 7.02 4.00 -24.25
CA ALA A 2 7.93 5.01 -23.74
C ALA A 2 7.59 5.32 -22.27
N GLU A 3 8.60 5.36 -21.42
CA GLU A 3 8.41 5.72 -20.00
C GLU A 3 7.92 7.18 -19.88
N SER A 4 6.96 7.41 -18.98
CA SER A 4 6.43 8.76 -18.76
C SER A 4 7.52 9.68 -18.19
N SER A 5 7.62 10.89 -18.73
CA SER A 5 8.61 11.88 -18.30
C SER A 5 8.38 12.29 -16.83
N PRO A 6 9.43 12.74 -16.11
CA PRO A 6 9.30 13.22 -14.74
C PRO A 6 8.37 14.44 -14.62
N GLU A 7 8.28 15.26 -15.66
CA GLU A 7 7.38 16.42 -15.70
C GLU A 7 5.91 16.00 -15.79
N THR A 8 5.60 14.95 -16.56
CA THR A 8 4.25 14.38 -16.63
C THR A 8 3.83 13.80 -15.28
N LEU A 9 4.74 13.10 -14.59
CA LEU A 9 4.47 12.57 -13.25
C LEU A 9 4.22 13.68 -12.24
N LYS A 10 5.02 14.76 -12.28
CA LYS A 10 4.80 15.92 -11.41
C LYS A 10 3.43 16.56 -11.66
N THR A 11 3.05 16.71 -12.92
CA THR A 11 1.73 17.23 -13.30
C THR A 11 0.61 16.33 -12.77
N ALA A 12 0.75 15.01 -12.88
CA ALA A 12 -0.20 14.03 -12.36
C ALA A 12 -0.36 14.13 -10.83
N VAL A 13 0.73 14.28 -10.08
CA VAL A 13 0.69 14.50 -8.61
C VAL A 13 0.02 15.84 -8.26
N GLN A 14 0.26 16.89 -9.05
CA GLN A 14 -0.42 18.18 -8.88
C GLN A 14 -1.91 18.13 -9.25
N ALA A 15 -2.31 17.27 -10.18
CA ALA A 15 -3.72 17.02 -10.46
C ALA A 15 -4.39 16.35 -9.27
N LEU A 16 -3.73 15.34 -8.68
CA LEU A 16 -4.22 14.66 -7.48
C LEU A 16 -4.42 15.62 -6.29
N SER A 17 -3.51 16.59 -6.10
CA SER A 17 -3.60 17.53 -4.97
C SER A 17 -4.75 18.52 -5.03
N ARG A 18 -5.32 18.75 -6.21
CA ARG A 18 -6.42 19.70 -6.43
C ARG A 18 -7.79 19.05 -6.25
N VAL A 19 -7.86 17.73 -6.21
CA VAL A 19 -9.12 16.99 -6.14
C VAL A 19 -9.53 16.77 -4.70
N HIS A 20 -10.81 17.03 -4.43
CA HIS A 20 -11.40 16.66 -3.15
C HIS A 20 -11.65 15.16 -3.10
N ALA A 21 -11.27 14.55 -1.99
CA ALA A 21 -11.50 13.14 -1.77
C ALA A 21 -13.02 12.85 -1.69
N VAL A 22 -13.46 11.81 -2.40
CA VAL A 22 -14.81 11.28 -2.28
C VAL A 22 -14.79 10.17 -1.26
N GLU A 23 -15.58 10.32 -0.19
CA GLU A 23 -15.74 9.30 0.83
C GLU A 23 -16.96 8.42 0.51
N GLY A 24 -16.72 7.12 0.35
CA GLY A 24 -17.77 6.12 0.20
C GLY A 24 -18.31 5.64 1.55
N PRO A 25 -19.49 5.02 1.57
CA PRO A 25 -19.99 4.34 2.76
C PRO A 25 -19.01 3.23 3.20
N PRO A 26 -19.01 2.85 4.49
CA PRO A 26 -18.25 1.68 4.95
C PRO A 26 -18.69 0.43 4.18
N GLY A 27 -17.72 -0.33 3.65
CA GLY A 27 -17.95 -1.62 3.03
C GLY A 27 -18.29 -2.71 4.06
N GLU A 28 -18.57 -3.92 3.59
CA GLU A 28 -18.89 -5.08 4.44
C GLU A 28 -17.76 -5.46 5.41
N ASN A 29 -16.52 -5.09 5.06
CA ASN A 29 -15.33 -5.25 5.91
C ASN A 29 -15.17 -4.15 6.98
N GLY A 30 -16.13 -3.22 7.10
CA GLY A 30 -16.05 -2.09 8.02
C GLY A 30 -15.06 -0.99 7.61
N LEU A 31 -14.45 -1.11 6.42
CA LEU A 31 -13.53 -0.11 5.89
C LEU A 31 -14.27 0.93 5.06
N ARG A 32 -13.92 2.20 5.25
CA ARG A 32 -14.36 3.31 4.40
C ARG A 32 -13.38 3.53 3.28
N THR A 33 -13.89 3.67 2.07
CA THR A 33 -13.08 4.02 0.91
C THR A 33 -13.04 5.53 0.75
N VAL A 34 -11.85 6.09 0.74
CA VAL A 34 -11.58 7.50 0.44
C VAL A 34 -10.82 7.57 -0.87
N TRP A 35 -11.40 8.25 -1.86
CA TRP A 35 -10.89 8.23 -3.22
C TRP A 35 -10.60 9.63 -3.75
N HIS A 36 -9.34 9.88 -4.08
CA HIS A 36 -8.90 11.05 -4.83
C HIS A 36 -8.79 10.69 -6.30
N MET A 37 -9.78 11.13 -7.08
CA MET A 37 -9.82 10.91 -8.53
C MET A 37 -9.17 12.09 -9.25
N GLY A 38 -7.83 12.10 -9.29
CA GLY A 38 -7.07 13.10 -10.02
C GLY A 38 -7.36 13.07 -11.53
N THR A 39 -7.13 14.19 -12.20
CA THR A 39 -7.07 14.19 -13.67
C THR A 39 -5.75 13.59 -14.15
N ASP A 40 -5.64 13.32 -15.45
CA ASP A 40 -4.38 12.93 -16.09
C ASP A 40 -3.78 11.61 -15.57
N GLY A 41 -4.63 10.65 -15.22
CA GLY A 41 -4.22 9.30 -14.83
C GLY A 41 -3.60 9.19 -13.43
N ALA A 42 -3.75 10.20 -12.58
CA ALA A 42 -3.43 10.10 -11.16
C ALA A 42 -4.67 9.74 -10.34
N GLU A 43 -4.64 8.61 -9.64
CA GLU A 43 -5.71 8.23 -8.71
C GLU A 43 -5.11 7.71 -7.41
N LEU A 44 -5.70 8.07 -6.28
CA LEU A 44 -5.34 7.54 -4.97
C LEU A 44 -6.59 7.04 -4.27
N MET A 45 -6.64 5.75 -4.00
CA MET A 45 -7.69 5.12 -3.21
C MET A 45 -7.12 4.68 -1.88
N SER A 46 -7.76 5.06 -0.79
CA SER A 46 -7.37 4.71 0.57
C SER A 46 -8.52 4.00 1.27
N GLN A 47 -8.28 2.80 1.78
CA GLN A 47 -9.22 2.09 2.64
C GLN A 47 -8.84 2.33 4.10
N VAL A 48 -9.81 2.81 4.86
CA VAL A 48 -9.62 3.38 6.19
C VAL A 48 -10.54 2.69 7.18
N ASP A 49 -10.04 2.28 8.34
CA ASP A 49 -10.87 1.70 9.38
C ASP A 49 -11.75 2.73 10.12
N SER A 50 -12.54 2.25 11.08
CA SER A 50 -13.37 3.08 11.96
C SER A 50 -12.55 4.12 12.72
N ASP A 51 -11.30 3.78 13.07
CA ASP A 51 -10.38 4.61 13.85
C ASP A 51 -9.66 5.65 12.97
N GLY A 52 -9.89 5.65 11.66
CA GLY A 52 -9.26 6.59 10.74
C GLY A 52 -7.85 6.17 10.31
N ARG A 53 -7.42 4.93 10.57
CA ARG A 53 -6.12 4.40 10.14
C ARG A 53 -6.22 3.82 8.74
N VAL A 54 -5.22 4.10 7.92
CA VAL A 54 -5.13 3.54 6.57
C VAL A 54 -4.72 2.07 6.67
N ARG A 55 -5.55 1.19 6.12
CA ARG A 55 -5.29 -0.27 6.06
C ARG A 55 -4.71 -0.69 4.73
N ARG A 56 -5.18 -0.05 3.66
CA ARG A 56 -4.71 -0.26 2.31
C ARG A 56 -4.76 1.03 1.54
N GLN A 57 -3.78 1.23 0.67
CA GLN A 57 -3.68 2.40 -0.18
C GLN A 57 -3.18 1.99 -1.56
N GLU A 58 -3.88 2.44 -2.59
CA GLU A 58 -3.57 2.18 -3.98
C GLU A 58 -3.38 3.52 -4.69
N LEU A 59 -2.18 3.75 -5.20
CA LEU A 59 -1.82 4.92 -5.98
C LEU A 59 -1.56 4.48 -7.41
N THR A 60 -2.31 5.04 -8.35
CA THR A 60 -1.99 4.97 -9.77
C THR A 60 -1.42 6.31 -10.21
N LEU A 61 -0.26 6.29 -10.85
CA LEU A 61 0.32 7.43 -11.54
C LEU A 61 0.56 7.03 -13.00
N LEU A 62 -0.35 7.46 -13.88
CA LEU A 62 -0.36 7.11 -15.30
C LEU A 62 -0.53 5.60 -15.49
N GLU A 63 0.51 4.90 -15.95
CA GLU A 63 0.52 3.44 -16.13
C GLU A 63 1.08 2.70 -14.92
N ASP A 64 1.79 3.39 -14.03
CA ASP A 64 2.44 2.79 -12.88
C ASP A 64 1.45 2.70 -11.72
N HIS A 65 1.37 1.52 -11.10
CA HIS A 65 0.51 1.27 -9.95
C HIS A 65 1.35 0.91 -8.72
N TYR A 66 1.00 1.47 -7.57
CA TYR A 66 1.66 1.29 -6.30
C TYR A 66 0.62 0.92 -5.26
N MET A 67 0.76 -0.27 -4.68
CA MET A 67 -0.11 -0.75 -3.63
C MET A 67 0.66 -0.81 -2.33
N TRP A 68 0.04 -0.34 -1.26
CA TRP A 68 0.51 -0.55 0.10
C TRP A 68 -0.62 -1.16 0.92
N ALA A 69 -0.29 -2.17 1.72
CA ALA A 69 -1.20 -2.73 2.71
C ALA A 69 -0.48 -2.94 4.04
N SER A 70 -1.21 -2.71 5.13
CA SER A 70 -0.74 -2.96 6.48
C SER A 70 -0.40 -4.45 6.65
N GLY A 71 0.88 -4.77 6.85
CA GLY A 71 1.36 -6.15 7.01
C GLY A 71 2.02 -6.74 5.76
N GLU A 72 1.75 -6.21 4.57
CA GLU A 72 2.37 -6.66 3.31
C GLU A 72 3.47 -5.73 2.82
N GLY A 73 3.41 -4.45 3.18
CA GLY A 73 4.35 -3.43 2.70
C GLY A 73 3.97 -2.91 1.31
N VAL A 74 4.96 -2.43 0.55
CA VAL A 74 4.74 -1.83 -0.77
C VAL A 74 4.93 -2.87 -1.87
N ARG A 75 4.05 -2.84 -2.87
CA ARG A 75 4.12 -3.61 -4.12
C ARG A 75 3.99 -2.65 -5.31
N THR A 76 4.70 -2.94 -6.39
CA THR A 76 4.58 -2.20 -7.66
C THR A 76 3.82 -3.02 -8.68
N GLY A 77 3.24 -2.35 -9.67
CA GLY A 77 2.58 -2.98 -10.81
C GLY A 77 2.40 -2.02 -11.96
N ARG A 78 1.75 -2.50 -13.02
CA ARG A 78 1.26 -1.68 -14.12
C ARG A 78 -0.23 -1.84 -14.28
N VAL A 79 -0.88 -0.75 -14.65
CA VAL A 79 -2.26 -0.75 -15.09
C VAL A 79 -2.31 -1.24 -16.55
N GLU A 80 -2.99 -2.35 -16.81
CA GLU A 80 -3.31 -2.76 -18.17
C GLU A 80 -4.48 -1.90 -18.66
N SER A 81 -4.19 -0.93 -19.52
CA SER A 81 -5.21 -0.10 -20.15
C SER A 81 -5.35 -0.49 -21.63
N GLU A 82 -6.47 -1.10 -21.99
CA GLU A 82 -6.90 -1.18 -23.40
C GLU A 82 -7.51 0.17 -23.81
N GLY A 83 -6.65 1.16 -24.12
CA GLY A 83 -7.09 2.45 -24.69
C GLY A 83 -6.27 3.67 -24.27
N GLU A 84 -6.43 4.76 -25.02
CA GLU A 84 -5.64 6.01 -25.00
C GLU A 84 -5.72 6.83 -23.71
N ARG A 85 -6.65 6.51 -22.81
CA ARG A 85 -6.76 7.13 -21.48
C ARG A 85 -7.18 6.09 -20.45
N ALA A 86 -6.21 5.56 -19.71
CA ALA A 86 -6.44 4.70 -18.57
C ALA A 86 -7.42 5.39 -17.61
N ARG A 87 -8.51 4.69 -17.26
CA ARG A 87 -9.39 5.02 -16.12
C ARG A 87 -9.08 4.01 -15.01
N PRO A 88 -8.18 4.34 -14.06
CA PRO A 88 -7.67 3.40 -13.07
C PRO A 88 -8.76 2.72 -12.23
N ALA A 89 -9.85 3.43 -11.95
CA ALA A 89 -11.10 2.95 -11.35
C ALA A 89 -11.59 1.54 -11.73
N ALA A 90 -11.34 1.08 -12.95
CA ALA A 90 -11.82 -0.20 -13.47
C ALA A 90 -10.73 -1.03 -14.17
N ALA A 91 -9.47 -0.63 -14.03
CA ALA A 91 -8.40 -1.21 -14.81
C ALA A 91 -7.75 -2.41 -14.08
N VAL A 92 -7.36 -3.43 -14.85
CA VAL A 92 -6.69 -4.61 -14.32
C VAL A 92 -5.26 -4.23 -13.99
N VAL A 93 -4.87 -4.40 -12.74
CA VAL A 93 -3.49 -4.16 -12.30
C VAL A 93 -2.72 -5.46 -12.44
N LYS A 94 -1.69 -5.44 -13.28
CA LYS A 94 -0.68 -6.49 -13.33
C LYS A 94 0.41 -6.17 -12.31
N ALA A 95 0.40 -6.88 -11.19
CA ALA A 95 1.45 -6.70 -10.19
C ALA A 95 2.79 -7.23 -10.69
N ASP A 96 3.84 -6.50 -10.33
CA ASP A 96 5.21 -6.96 -10.53
C ASP A 96 5.50 -8.09 -9.51
N PRO A 97 6.23 -9.16 -9.90
CA PRO A 97 6.56 -10.25 -8.98
C PRO A 97 7.49 -9.83 -7.83
N GLN A 98 8.23 -8.74 -8.01
CA GLN A 98 9.08 -8.10 -7.02
C GLN A 98 8.98 -6.59 -7.17
N LEU A 99 9.31 -5.85 -6.11
CA LEU A 99 9.42 -4.40 -6.15
C LEU A 99 10.39 -3.96 -7.24
N VAL A 100 9.92 -3.08 -8.13
CA VAL A 100 10.72 -2.54 -9.23
C VAL A 100 11.38 -1.21 -8.80
N PRO A 101 12.72 -1.18 -8.60
CA PRO A 101 13.41 -0.02 -7.99
C PRO A 101 13.20 1.30 -8.74
N HIS A 102 13.33 1.30 -10.06
CA HIS A 102 13.27 2.53 -10.85
C HIS A 102 11.89 3.19 -10.81
N ARG A 103 10.80 2.38 -10.81
CA ARG A 103 9.43 2.87 -10.61
C ARG A 103 9.29 3.52 -9.24
N LEU A 104 9.73 2.81 -8.20
CA LEU A 104 9.63 3.28 -6.83
C LEU A 104 10.35 4.61 -6.63
N VAL A 105 11.58 4.74 -7.17
CA VAL A 105 12.35 5.99 -7.12
C VAL A 105 11.61 7.12 -7.85
N ARG A 106 11.10 6.87 -9.06
CA ARG A 106 10.35 7.86 -9.85
C ARG A 106 9.09 8.34 -9.11
N ALA A 107 8.30 7.42 -8.57
CA ALA A 107 7.11 7.77 -7.81
C ALA A 107 7.43 8.50 -6.50
N ALA A 108 8.43 8.05 -5.74
CA ALA A 108 8.86 8.72 -4.52
C ALA A 108 9.35 10.15 -4.80
N GLN A 109 10.09 10.37 -5.89
CA GLN A 109 10.50 11.70 -6.33
C GLN A 109 9.32 12.58 -6.73
N ALA A 110 8.38 12.05 -7.53
CA ALA A 110 7.20 12.80 -7.96
C ALA A 110 6.32 13.18 -6.76
N MET A 111 6.02 12.23 -5.88
CA MET A 111 5.25 12.45 -4.65
C MET A 111 5.98 13.37 -3.67
N GLY A 112 7.32 13.39 -3.69
CA GLY A 112 8.13 14.34 -2.94
C GLY A 112 7.87 15.81 -3.26
N THR A 113 7.26 16.11 -4.41
CA THR A 113 6.88 17.49 -4.79
C THR A 113 5.56 17.96 -4.17
N TYR A 114 4.80 17.06 -3.53
CA TYR A 114 3.57 17.39 -2.85
C TYR A 114 3.86 18.15 -1.54
N THR A 115 3.22 19.30 -1.38
CA THR A 115 3.39 20.22 -0.23
C THR A 115 2.06 20.56 0.47
N GLY A 116 0.98 19.85 0.10
CA GLY A 116 -0.34 20.05 0.71
C GLY A 116 -0.46 19.41 2.10
N GLN A 117 -1.69 19.43 2.62
CA GLN A 117 -2.01 18.94 3.98
C GLN A 117 -2.90 17.69 3.97
N ASP A 118 -3.18 17.10 2.80
CA ASP A 118 -4.01 15.91 2.72
C ASP A 118 -3.31 14.72 3.38
N ARG A 119 -3.91 14.20 4.44
CA ARG A 119 -3.33 13.12 5.25
C ARG A 119 -3.06 11.84 4.46
N TYR A 120 -3.87 11.55 3.44
CA TYR A 120 -3.77 10.32 2.66
C TYR A 120 -2.65 10.44 1.63
N ILE A 121 -2.55 11.59 0.96
CA ILE A 121 -1.46 11.85 0.02
C ILE A 121 -0.12 11.88 0.78
N LEU A 122 -0.08 12.54 1.95
CA LEU A 122 1.10 12.56 2.83
C LEU A 122 1.48 11.16 3.33
N HIS A 123 0.49 10.31 3.66
CA HIS A 123 0.73 8.92 4.04
C HIS A 123 1.43 8.17 2.90
N MET A 124 0.90 8.26 1.68
CA MET A 124 1.49 7.56 0.53
C MET A 124 2.89 8.08 0.19
N GLN A 125 3.11 9.40 0.29
CA GLN A 125 4.42 10.01 0.12
C GLN A 125 5.45 9.44 1.10
N ARG A 126 5.08 9.28 2.38
CA ARG A 126 5.95 8.67 3.40
C ARG A 126 6.20 7.19 3.12
N VAL A 127 5.16 6.44 2.76
CA VAL A 127 5.27 5.02 2.43
C VAL A 127 6.26 4.79 1.28
N LEU A 128 6.16 5.56 0.20
CA LEU A 128 7.06 5.43 -0.95
C LEU A 128 8.49 5.87 -0.62
N ALA A 129 8.65 6.90 0.21
CA ALA A 129 9.97 7.34 0.68
C ALA A 129 10.65 6.26 1.54
N LEU A 130 9.91 5.66 2.48
CA LEU A 130 10.42 4.57 3.33
C LEU A 130 10.73 3.31 2.52
N ALA A 131 9.90 2.96 1.54
CA ALA A 131 10.16 1.83 0.68
C ALA A 131 11.42 2.04 -0.18
N ARG A 132 11.67 3.28 -0.65
CA ARG A 132 12.91 3.63 -1.35
C ARG A 132 14.13 3.44 -0.44
N GLU A 133 14.08 3.97 0.78
CA GLU A 133 15.16 3.83 1.76
C GLU A 133 15.42 2.37 2.14
N GLY A 134 14.36 1.57 2.33
CA GLY A 134 14.47 0.13 2.57
C GLY A 134 15.14 -0.61 1.41
N LEU A 135 14.90 -0.18 0.17
CA LEU A 135 15.54 -0.74 -1.01
C LEU A 135 17.04 -0.36 -1.10
N GLU A 136 17.39 0.88 -0.74
CA GLU A 136 18.78 1.33 -0.64
C GLU A 136 19.54 0.55 0.43
N MET A 137 18.93 0.29 1.58
CA MET A 137 19.50 -0.51 2.67
C MET A 137 19.66 -2.00 2.29
N ALA A 138 18.70 -2.57 1.56
CA ALA A 138 18.82 -3.93 1.04
C ALA A 138 19.87 -4.05 -0.08
N GLY A 139 20.02 -3.01 -0.91
CA GLY A 139 21.00 -2.91 -1.99
C GLY A 139 22.43 -2.58 -1.53
N ALA A 140 22.61 -1.98 -0.35
CA ALA A 140 23.91 -1.70 0.26
C ALA A 140 24.73 -2.97 0.57
N GLY A 141 24.13 -4.16 0.51
CA GLY A 141 24.81 -5.45 0.57
C GLY A 141 25.26 -6.03 -0.77
N ILE A 142 24.81 -5.49 -1.90
CA ILE A 142 25.02 -6.10 -3.24
C ILE A 142 25.99 -5.29 -4.11
N ILE A 143 26.13 -3.97 -3.90
CA ILE A 143 26.94 -3.11 -4.80
C ILE A 143 28.38 -2.83 -4.30
N LEU A 144 28.80 -3.35 -3.13
CA LEU A 144 30.19 -3.19 -2.67
C LEU A 144 31.14 -4.36 -3.01
N ARG A 145 30.69 -5.37 -3.79
CA ARG A 145 31.53 -6.54 -4.14
C ARG A 145 31.88 -6.67 -5.63
N GLU A 146 31.70 -5.60 -6.41
CA GLU A 146 32.09 -5.58 -7.83
C GLU A 146 33.32 -4.68 -8.09
N ALA A 147 34.06 -4.35 -7.02
CA ALA A 147 35.43 -3.84 -7.13
C ALA A 147 36.42 -4.95 -6.76
N GLN A 148 37.24 -5.31 -7.76
CA GLN A 148 38.42 -6.20 -7.70
C GLN A 148 38.18 -7.71 -7.49
N ARG A 149 38.24 -8.45 -8.60
CA ARG A 149 39.32 -9.46 -8.72
C ARG A 149 39.82 -9.62 -10.17
N PRO A 150 41.15 -9.73 -10.36
CA PRO A 150 41.78 -9.85 -11.68
C PRO A 150 41.54 -11.23 -12.31
N SER A 151 41.61 -11.26 -13.63
CA SER A 151 41.45 -12.41 -14.52
C SER A 151 42.50 -13.53 -14.31
N GLU A 152 42.10 -14.74 -14.76
CA GLU A 152 42.86 -15.98 -15.07
C GLU A 152 43.05 -17.06 -13.97
N PRO A 153 43.25 -18.36 -14.33
CA PRO A 153 42.69 -19.15 -15.44
C PRO A 153 42.13 -20.54 -15.00
N THR A 154 41.45 -21.19 -15.95
CA THR A 154 40.88 -22.56 -16.01
C THR A 154 41.52 -23.68 -15.17
N LEU A 155 40.69 -24.55 -14.55
CA LEU A 155 40.72 -26.05 -14.55
C LEU A 155 39.48 -26.63 -13.77
N PRO A 156 39.13 -27.94 -13.87
CA PRO A 156 37.82 -28.41 -14.32
C PRO A 156 36.83 -28.89 -13.25
N SER A 157 35.56 -29.00 -13.70
CA SER A 157 34.39 -29.70 -13.14
C SER A 157 34.59 -30.66 -11.97
N LEU A 158 33.83 -30.43 -10.90
CA LEU A 158 33.38 -31.45 -9.96
C LEU A 158 31.93 -31.13 -9.52
N GLU A 159 31.09 -32.15 -9.69
CA GLU A 159 29.79 -32.37 -9.05
C GLU A 159 28.73 -31.24 -9.09
N ALA A 160 27.76 -31.40 -9.99
CA ALA A 160 26.48 -30.72 -9.86
C ALA A 160 25.62 -31.41 -8.78
N PRO A 161 25.22 -30.75 -7.68
CA PRO A 161 24.10 -31.23 -6.90
C PRO A 161 22.79 -30.88 -7.61
N SER A 162 21.96 -31.91 -7.74
CA SER A 162 20.59 -31.94 -8.27
C SER A 162 19.81 -30.62 -8.11
N PRO A 163 19.13 -30.13 -9.17
CA PRO A 163 18.27 -28.96 -9.03
C PRO A 163 17.10 -29.31 -8.11
N ALA A 164 17.04 -28.63 -6.96
CA ALA A 164 15.81 -28.51 -6.19
C ALA A 164 14.66 -28.13 -7.15
N PRO A 165 13.44 -28.66 -6.95
CA PRO A 165 12.33 -28.33 -7.83
C PRO A 165 12.14 -26.81 -7.84
N ALA A 166 12.38 -26.21 -8.99
CA ALA A 166 12.05 -24.83 -9.24
C ALA A 166 10.56 -24.66 -8.88
N LEU A 167 10.28 -23.82 -7.89
CA LEU A 167 8.92 -23.34 -7.66
C LEU A 167 8.41 -22.86 -9.02
N ALA A 168 7.29 -23.44 -9.46
CA ALA A 168 6.61 -22.99 -10.66
C ALA A 168 6.47 -21.46 -10.60
N PRO A 169 6.67 -20.73 -11.72
CA PRO A 169 6.44 -19.30 -11.73
C PRO A 169 4.99 -19.06 -11.27
N ALA A 170 4.84 -18.44 -10.10
CA ALA A 170 3.55 -17.98 -9.62
C ALA A 170 2.91 -17.18 -10.75
N ALA A 171 1.71 -17.57 -11.16
CA ALA A 171 0.96 -16.86 -12.19
C ALA A 171 0.94 -15.35 -11.85
N PRO A 172 1.05 -14.45 -12.83
CA PRO A 172 1.05 -13.02 -12.55
C PRO A 172 -0.23 -12.67 -11.77
N LEU A 173 -0.08 -12.19 -10.54
CA LEU A 173 -1.19 -11.80 -9.69
C LEU A 173 -1.88 -10.61 -10.38
N ARG A 174 -3.09 -10.87 -10.88
CA ARG A 174 -3.98 -9.85 -11.45
C ARG A 174 -4.82 -9.33 -10.30
N TYR A 175 -4.64 -8.04 -9.99
CA TYR A 175 -5.49 -7.36 -9.01
C TYR A 175 -6.58 -6.59 -9.72
N VAL A 176 -7.79 -6.72 -9.19
CA VAL A 176 -8.89 -5.82 -9.53
C VAL A 176 -8.77 -4.63 -8.57
N HIS A 177 -8.61 -3.43 -9.13
CA HIS A 177 -8.55 -2.19 -8.37
C HIS A 177 -9.76 -2.11 -7.43
N GLY A 178 -9.53 -1.90 -6.12
CA GLY A 178 -10.61 -1.82 -5.13
C GLY A 178 -11.18 -3.15 -4.62
N ALA A 179 -10.76 -4.31 -5.11
CA ALA A 179 -11.21 -5.61 -4.58
C ALA A 179 -10.38 -6.04 -3.35
N PRO A 180 -10.99 -6.69 -2.34
CA PRO A 180 -10.25 -7.23 -1.19
C PRO A 180 -9.20 -8.25 -1.65
N HIS A 181 -8.01 -8.21 -1.06
CA HIS A 181 -6.90 -9.08 -1.45
C HIS A 181 -7.10 -10.48 -0.84
N PRO A 182 -6.86 -11.60 -1.56
CA PRO A 182 -7.04 -12.94 -1.00
C PRO A 182 -6.09 -13.28 0.16
N GLU A 183 -4.96 -12.57 0.31
CA GLU A 183 -4.06 -12.69 1.48
C GLU A 183 -4.21 -11.54 2.48
N GLU A 184 -5.25 -10.70 2.34
CA GLU A 184 -5.54 -9.62 3.28
C GLU A 184 -5.78 -10.24 4.65
N VAL A 185 -4.84 -10.02 5.58
CA VAL A 185 -4.95 -10.45 6.97
C VAL A 185 -6.23 -9.83 7.52
N THR A 186 -7.26 -10.66 7.66
CA THR A 186 -8.51 -10.25 8.30
C THR A 186 -8.16 -9.68 9.66
N PRO A 187 -8.68 -8.48 10.01
CA PRO A 187 -8.45 -7.93 11.33
C PRO A 187 -8.89 -8.97 12.38
N PRO A 188 -8.21 -9.08 13.54
CA PRO A 188 -8.80 -9.80 14.65
C PRO A 188 -10.19 -9.22 14.86
N GLU A 189 -11.22 -10.07 14.78
CA GLU A 189 -12.60 -9.67 15.02
C GLU A 189 -12.60 -8.80 16.28
N ALA A 190 -13.01 -7.53 16.13
CA ALA A 190 -13.22 -6.67 17.28
C ALA A 190 -14.17 -7.45 18.21
N ARG A 191 -13.63 -7.86 19.36
CA ARG A 191 -14.33 -8.72 20.31
C ARG A 191 -15.54 -7.93 20.79
N GLY A 192 -16.71 -8.18 20.21
CA GLY A 192 -17.95 -7.41 20.41
C GLY A 192 -18.46 -7.37 21.86
N SER A 193 -17.74 -8.00 22.79
CA SER A 193 -18.00 -7.98 24.23
C SER A 193 -17.57 -6.69 24.94
N GLU A 194 -16.71 -5.85 24.36
CA GLU A 194 -16.14 -4.70 25.10
C GLU A 194 -17.20 -3.63 25.44
N GLY A 195 -18.15 -3.36 24.53
CA GLY A 195 -19.26 -2.44 24.79
C GLY A 195 -20.27 -2.96 25.82
N VAL A 196 -20.49 -4.28 25.88
CA VAL A 196 -21.39 -4.91 26.86
C VAL A 196 -20.79 -4.88 28.25
N ILE A 197 -19.48 -5.12 28.38
CA ILE A 197 -18.77 -5.07 29.66
C ILE A 197 -18.82 -3.66 30.26
N MET A 198 -18.64 -2.61 29.44
CA MET A 198 -18.71 -1.23 29.94
C MET A 198 -20.11 -0.85 30.47
N LEU A 199 -21.18 -1.32 29.81
CA LEU A 199 -22.56 -1.14 30.27
C LEU A 199 -22.85 -1.85 31.60
N VAL A 200 -22.33 -3.08 31.76
CA VAL A 200 -22.49 -3.84 33.00
C VAL A 200 -21.76 -3.16 34.16
N VAL A 201 -20.51 -2.74 33.96
CA VAL A 201 -19.73 -2.05 35.00
C VAL A 201 -20.39 -0.72 35.39
N PHE A 202 -20.86 0.06 34.42
CA PHE A 202 -21.58 1.30 34.69
C PHE A 202 -22.89 1.06 35.45
N GLY A 203 -23.67 0.06 35.04
CA GLY A 203 -24.91 -0.32 35.72
C GLY A 203 -24.67 -0.74 37.18
N VAL A 204 -23.65 -1.57 37.44
CA VAL A 204 -23.28 -1.99 38.79
C VAL A 204 -22.83 -0.79 39.64
N GLY A 205 -22.02 0.11 39.07
CA GLY A 205 -21.56 1.32 39.75
C GLY A 205 -22.71 2.24 40.16
N VAL A 206 -23.70 2.45 39.28
CA VAL A 206 -24.89 3.26 39.57
C VAL A 206 -25.72 2.63 40.68
N VAL A 207 -25.99 1.33 40.62
CA VAL A 207 -26.78 0.64 41.65
C VAL A 207 -26.08 0.70 43.01
N ALA A 208 -24.76 0.42 43.04
CA ALA A 208 -23.98 0.52 44.26
C ALA A 208 -24.01 1.94 44.84
N GLY A 209 -23.84 2.97 44.00
CA GLY A 209 -23.90 4.37 44.41
C GLY A 209 -25.26 4.77 44.99
N VAL A 210 -26.36 4.34 44.37
CA VAL A 210 -27.72 4.59 44.87
C VAL A 210 -27.97 3.90 46.21
N LEU A 211 -27.54 2.64 46.37
CA LEU A 211 -27.66 1.92 47.64
C LEU A 211 -26.87 2.59 48.77
N LEU A 212 -25.66 3.07 48.47
CA LEU A 212 -24.83 3.79 49.43
C LEU A 212 -25.45 5.13 49.83
N LEU A 213 -26.03 5.85 48.86
CA LEU A 213 -26.77 7.09 49.12
C LEU A 213 -28.00 6.86 50.01
N ILE A 214 -28.78 5.81 49.73
CA ILE A 214 -29.94 5.43 50.55
C ILE A 214 -29.52 5.05 51.97
N TRP A 215 -28.36 4.39 52.13
CA TRP A 215 -27.85 4.03 53.45
C TRP A 215 -27.33 5.23 54.26
N LEU A 216 -26.92 6.30 53.59
CA LEU A 216 -26.43 7.55 54.21
C LEU A 216 -27.53 8.54 54.59
N LEU A 217 -28.75 8.36 54.09
CA LEU A 217 -29.95 9.16 54.35
C LEU A 217 -30.77 8.57 55.50
#